data_AF-A0A536VI97-F1
#
_entry.id   AF-A0A536VI97-F1
#
_cell.length_a   1.000
_cell.length_b   1.000
_cell.length_c   1.000
_cell.angle_alpha   90.00
_cell.angle_beta   90.00
_cell.angle_gamma   90.00
#
_symmetry.space_group_name_H-M   'P 1'
#
loop_
_entity.id
_entity.type
_entity.pdbx_description
1 polymer ?
#
loop_
_entity_poly.entity_id
_entity_poly.type
_entity_poly.pdbx_seq_one_letter_code
_entity_poly.pdbx_strand_id
1 'polypeptide(L)'
;MSEPVQRTLPAPVPPAPLTGAHVAGAPGALVAKVRGEPFTELPQDLYIPPDALEVFFDTFEGPLDLLLYLIRRANLDILDIPMARLTEQYMEYVEVMRTKNLELAAEYLVMAAMLMEIKSRMLLPRPAIPGAEGEDPRAELVRRLLEYEKMKLAGQRLDALPQLGRDFFPVEIWIEQTLAQRLPQVNVVDLQEAWRALL
;
A
#
# COMPACT_ATOMS: atom_id res chain seq x y z
N MET A 1 -34.45 53.76 -8.43
CA MET A 1 -33.46 53.42 -7.40
C MET A 1 -33.50 51.91 -7.25
N SER A 2 -32.50 51.21 -7.78
CA SER A 2 -32.36 49.76 -7.69
C SER A 2 -30.89 49.48 -7.36
N GLU A 3 -30.63 48.88 -6.20
CA GLU A 3 -29.29 48.50 -5.74
C GLU A 3 -28.87 47.12 -6.28
N PRO A 4 -27.57 46.87 -6.51
CA PRO A 4 -27.05 45.62 -7.06
C PRO A 4 -26.63 44.63 -5.96
N VAL A 5 -26.88 43.34 -6.21
CA VAL A 5 -26.48 42.21 -5.35
C VAL A 5 -25.06 41.75 -5.72
N GLN A 6 -24.11 41.87 -4.79
CA GLN A 6 -22.76 41.29 -4.91
C GLN A 6 -22.72 39.88 -4.29
N ARG A 7 -22.19 38.90 -5.03
CA ARG A 7 -21.90 37.54 -4.55
C ARG A 7 -20.48 37.51 -3.97
N THR A 8 -20.35 37.23 -2.67
CA THR A 8 -19.07 37.06 -1.96
C THR A 8 -18.69 35.58 -1.86
N LEU A 9 -17.47 35.22 -2.29
CA LEU A 9 -16.85 33.90 -2.08
C LEU A 9 -16.26 33.81 -0.65
N PRO A 10 -16.39 32.69 0.08
CA PRO A 10 -15.76 32.54 1.39
C PRO A 10 -14.27 32.19 1.30
N ALA A 11 -13.50 32.71 2.25
CA ALA A 11 -12.04 32.59 2.39
C ALA A 11 -11.57 31.18 2.83
N PRO A 12 -10.31 30.80 2.56
CA PRO A 12 -9.77 29.49 2.94
C PRO A 12 -9.48 29.39 4.45
N VAL A 13 -9.89 28.26 5.04
CA VAL A 13 -9.68 27.94 6.47
C VAL A 13 -8.28 27.30 6.64
N PRO A 14 -7.47 27.71 7.63
CA PRO A 14 -6.13 27.13 7.86
C PRO A 14 -6.22 25.72 8.48
N PRO A 15 -5.23 24.84 8.26
CA PRO A 15 -5.18 23.54 8.93
C PRO A 15 -4.71 23.69 10.38
N ALA A 16 -5.46 23.11 11.31
CA ALA A 16 -5.10 22.96 12.73
C ALA A 16 -4.80 21.47 13.04
N PRO A 17 -4.10 21.17 14.15
CA PRO A 17 -3.02 20.18 14.21
C PRO A 17 -3.50 18.74 14.45
N LEU A 18 -2.71 17.78 13.95
CA LEU A 18 -2.84 16.37 14.30
C LEU A 18 -2.21 16.14 15.69
N THR A 19 -3.03 16.18 16.74
CA THR A 19 -2.66 15.69 18.08
C THR A 19 -3.58 14.53 18.42
N GLY A 20 -2.98 13.40 18.79
CA GLY A 20 -3.66 12.15 19.03
C GLY A 20 -4.75 12.26 20.08
N ALA A 21 -5.89 11.64 19.80
CA ALA A 21 -6.87 11.29 20.79
C ALA A 21 -7.68 10.09 20.31
N HIS A 22 -7.64 9.06 21.13
CA HIS A 22 -8.57 7.96 21.23
C HIS A 22 -10.01 8.44 20.94
N VAL A 23 -10.59 8.05 19.80
CA VAL A 23 -11.99 8.35 19.51
C VAL A 23 -12.84 7.21 20.04
N ALA A 24 -13.30 7.38 21.29
CA ALA A 24 -14.54 6.79 21.74
C ALA A 24 -15.68 7.40 20.89
N GLY A 25 -16.29 6.58 20.02
CA GLY A 25 -17.42 6.94 19.17
C GLY A 25 -18.64 6.10 19.50
N ALA A 26 -19.69 6.78 19.95
CA ALA A 26 -21.02 6.28 20.31
C ALA A 26 -21.75 5.60 19.12
N PRO A 27 -22.81 4.80 19.39
CA PRO A 27 -23.32 3.78 18.48
C PRO A 27 -24.27 4.36 17.44
N GLY A 28 -24.17 3.92 16.18
CA GLY A 28 -25.22 4.19 15.18
C GLY A 28 -24.81 4.33 13.71
N ALA A 29 -23.55 4.08 13.33
CA ALA A 29 -23.19 4.03 11.90
C ALA A 29 -23.47 2.61 11.35
N LEU A 30 -24.53 2.46 10.55
CA LEU A 30 -24.82 1.22 9.82
C LEU A 30 -23.66 0.88 8.87
N VAL A 31 -22.96 -0.24 9.12
CA VAL A 31 -21.78 -0.64 8.32
C VAL A 31 -22.15 -1.60 7.18
N ALA A 32 -23.17 -2.46 7.34
CA ALA A 32 -23.75 -3.25 6.23
C ALA A 32 -25.03 -4.00 6.66
N LYS A 33 -25.82 -4.49 5.68
CA LYS A 33 -26.90 -5.47 5.90
C LYS A 33 -26.46 -6.84 5.35
N VAL A 34 -26.37 -7.85 6.20
CA VAL A 34 -26.17 -9.25 5.77
C VAL A 34 -27.39 -10.06 6.24
N ARG A 35 -28.10 -10.69 5.29
CA ARG A 35 -29.35 -11.47 5.53
C ARG A 35 -30.48 -10.73 6.26
N GLY A 36 -30.52 -9.40 6.17
CA GLY A 36 -31.63 -8.59 6.69
C GLY A 36 -31.47 -8.11 8.13
N GLU A 37 -30.41 -8.50 8.84
CA GLU A 37 -30.10 -7.94 10.16
C GLU A 37 -29.10 -6.78 10.05
N PRO A 38 -29.32 -5.67 10.78
CA PRO A 38 -28.42 -4.52 10.78
C PRO A 38 -27.15 -4.86 11.57
N PHE A 39 -25.99 -4.78 10.91
CA PHE A 39 -24.69 -5.03 11.53
C PHE A 39 -24.00 -3.69 11.87
N THR A 40 -23.83 -3.40 13.16
CA THR A 40 -23.39 -2.08 13.67
C THR A 40 -22.02 -2.08 14.35
N GLU A 41 -21.35 -3.22 14.43
CA GLU A 41 -19.98 -3.32 14.98
C GLU A 41 -19.12 -4.14 14.02
N LEU A 42 -17.95 -3.62 13.62
CA LEU A 42 -16.94 -4.40 12.91
C LEU A 42 -16.33 -5.40 13.92
N PRO A 43 -16.50 -6.72 13.76
CA PRO A 43 -15.91 -7.69 14.67
C PRO A 43 -14.39 -7.65 14.46
N GLN A 44 -13.61 -7.57 15.54
CA GLN A 44 -12.15 -7.57 15.48
C GLN A 44 -11.58 -8.89 14.96
N ASP A 45 -12.41 -9.94 14.88
CA ASP A 45 -12.12 -11.19 14.21
C ASP A 45 -13.04 -11.35 13.00
N LEU A 46 -12.62 -10.86 11.84
CA LEU A 46 -13.22 -11.25 10.56
C LEU A 46 -12.85 -12.72 10.29
N TYR A 47 -13.52 -13.65 10.97
CA TYR A 47 -13.55 -15.05 10.60
C TYR A 47 -14.21 -15.13 9.22
N ILE A 48 -13.40 -15.36 8.19
CA ILE A 48 -13.92 -15.69 6.87
C ILE A 48 -14.22 -17.19 6.91
N PRO A 49 -15.50 -17.62 6.98
CA PRO A 49 -15.85 -19.03 6.81
C PRO A 49 -15.30 -19.53 5.46
N PRO A 50 -14.98 -20.83 5.32
CA PRO A 50 -14.38 -21.40 4.12
C PRO A 50 -15.17 -21.09 2.83
N ASP A 51 -16.48 -20.85 2.95
CA ASP A 51 -17.36 -20.47 1.85
C ASP A 51 -17.25 -18.98 1.45
N ALA A 52 -16.90 -18.09 2.38
CA ALA A 52 -16.64 -16.66 2.10
C ALA A 52 -15.20 -16.41 1.60
N LEU A 53 -14.36 -17.43 1.63
CA LEU A 53 -12.97 -17.43 1.15
C LEU A 53 -12.87 -17.43 -0.38
N GLU A 54 -13.95 -17.83 -1.08
CA GLU A 54 -14.06 -17.88 -2.54
C GLU A 54 -13.87 -16.52 -3.23
N VAL A 55 -14.09 -15.42 -2.52
CA VAL A 55 -14.07 -14.06 -3.09
C VAL A 55 -12.73 -13.33 -2.81
N PHE A 56 -11.81 -13.91 -2.03
CA PHE A 56 -10.61 -13.20 -1.54
C PHE A 56 -9.28 -13.65 -2.11
N PHE A 57 -9.18 -14.76 -2.84
CA PHE A 57 -7.88 -15.19 -3.38
C PHE A 57 -7.36 -14.30 -4.51
N ASP A 58 -8.25 -13.67 -5.28
CA ASP A 58 -7.86 -12.62 -6.24
C ASP A 58 -7.35 -11.33 -5.56
N THR A 59 -7.47 -11.24 -4.23
CA THR A 59 -7.02 -10.07 -3.45
C THR A 59 -5.58 -10.23 -2.93
N PHE A 60 -5.03 -11.45 -2.91
CA PHE A 60 -3.66 -11.68 -2.41
C PHE A 60 -2.63 -11.51 -3.53
N GLU A 61 -1.61 -10.70 -3.24
CA GLU A 61 -0.49 -10.45 -4.14
C GLU A 61 0.62 -11.52 -3.99
N GLY A 62 0.22 -12.79 -3.89
CA GLY A 62 1.13 -13.95 -3.85
C GLY A 62 1.27 -14.64 -2.48
N PRO A 63 2.14 -15.66 -2.40
CA PRO A 63 2.20 -16.58 -1.25
C PRO A 63 2.77 -15.95 0.02
N LEU A 64 3.66 -14.97 -0.09
CA LEU A 64 4.21 -14.26 1.07
C LEU A 64 3.11 -13.42 1.76
N ASP A 65 2.21 -12.81 0.98
CA ASP A 65 1.12 -12.01 1.54
C ASP A 65 0.11 -12.88 2.29
N LEU A 66 -0.20 -14.05 1.71
CA LEU A 66 -1.03 -15.05 2.39
C LEU A 66 -0.39 -15.49 3.72
N LEU A 67 0.93 -15.72 3.74
CA LEU A 67 1.63 -16.07 4.98
C LEU A 67 1.58 -14.95 6.02
N LEU A 68 1.81 -13.70 5.62
CA LEU A 68 1.68 -12.55 6.51
C LEU A 68 0.27 -12.45 7.09
N TYR A 69 -0.75 -12.67 6.27
CA TYR A 69 -2.14 -12.71 6.70
C TYR A 69 -2.37 -13.81 7.76
N LEU A 70 -1.91 -15.04 7.51
CA LEU A 70 -2.07 -16.16 8.45
C LEU A 70 -1.36 -15.90 9.78
N ILE A 71 -0.14 -15.35 9.74
CA ILE A 71 0.64 -15.01 10.95
C ILE A 71 -0.10 -13.96 11.78
N ARG A 72 -0.59 -12.88 11.15
CA ARG A 72 -1.33 -11.82 11.84
C ARG A 72 -2.64 -12.34 12.43
N ARG A 73 -3.39 -13.15 11.66
CA ARG A 73 -4.66 -13.73 12.12
C ARG A 73 -4.48 -14.67 13.31
N ALA A 74 -3.41 -15.44 13.33
CA ALA A 74 -3.09 -16.34 14.44
C ALA A 74 -2.40 -15.63 15.62
N ASN A 75 -2.23 -14.30 15.56
CA ASN A 75 -1.51 -13.48 16.53
C ASN A 75 -0.11 -14.06 16.86
N LEU A 76 0.60 -14.50 15.82
CA LEU A 76 1.93 -15.09 15.93
C LEU A 76 3.00 -14.01 15.75
N ASP A 77 4.11 -14.16 16.47
CA ASP A 77 5.30 -13.36 16.23
C ASP A 77 5.99 -13.85 14.94
N ILE A 78 6.34 -12.91 14.06
CA ILE A 78 7.07 -13.17 12.82
C ILE A 78 8.49 -13.69 13.10
N LEU A 79 9.07 -13.33 14.25
CA LEU A 79 10.39 -13.78 14.69
C LEU A 79 10.33 -15.18 15.30
N ASP A 80 9.17 -15.59 15.83
CA ASP A 80 8.96 -16.90 16.44
C ASP A 80 7.74 -17.64 15.89
N ILE A 81 7.83 -18.03 14.63
CA ILE A 81 6.74 -18.69 13.91
C ILE A 81 6.67 -20.18 14.30
N PRO A 82 5.52 -20.68 14.80
CA PRO A 82 5.27 -22.11 14.95
C PRO A 82 5.02 -22.76 13.57
N MET A 83 6.12 -23.17 12.92
CA MET A 83 6.10 -23.72 11.56
C MET A 83 5.12 -24.86 11.35
N ALA A 84 4.96 -25.76 12.34
CA ALA A 84 4.04 -26.89 12.22
C ALA A 84 2.60 -26.45 11.94
N ARG A 85 2.11 -25.46 12.69
CA ARG A 85 0.76 -24.90 12.58
C ARG A 85 0.60 -24.04 11.34
N LEU A 86 1.59 -23.18 11.05
CA LEU A 86 1.54 -22.31 9.88
C LEU A 86 1.50 -23.13 8.58
N THR A 87 2.34 -24.17 8.47
CA THR A 87 2.36 -25.04 7.30
C THR A 87 1.04 -25.80 7.14
N GLU A 88 0.46 -26.31 8.23
CA GLU A 88 -0.85 -26.99 8.18
C GLU A 88 -1.96 -26.08 7.67
N GLN A 89 -2.05 -24.87 8.22
CA GLN A 89 -3.01 -23.87 7.76
C GLN A 89 -2.77 -23.57 6.27
N TYR A 90 -1.55 -23.18 5.91
CA TYR A 90 -1.22 -22.84 4.52
C TYR A 90 -1.62 -23.95 3.52
N MET A 91 -1.37 -25.22 3.85
CA MET A 91 -1.75 -26.35 3.00
C MET A 91 -3.27 -26.49 2.83
N GLU A 92 -4.06 -26.23 3.88
CA GLU A 92 -5.52 -26.22 3.81
C GLU A 92 -6.01 -25.18 2.77
N TYR A 93 -5.43 -23.98 2.80
CA TYR A 93 -5.75 -22.92 1.83
C TYR A 93 -5.34 -23.28 0.40
N VAL A 94 -4.15 -23.87 0.22
CA VAL A 94 -3.66 -24.27 -1.12
C VAL A 94 -4.51 -25.39 -1.72
N GLU A 95 -4.99 -26.34 -0.93
CA GLU A 95 -5.87 -27.41 -1.45
C GLU A 95 -7.23 -26.88 -1.90
N VAL A 96 -7.83 -25.94 -1.16
CA VAL A 96 -9.07 -25.26 -1.59
C VAL A 96 -8.87 -24.58 -2.94
N MET A 97 -7.73 -23.90 -3.13
CA MET A 97 -7.37 -23.22 -4.37
C MET A 97 -7.13 -24.20 -5.53
N ARG A 98 -6.39 -25.29 -5.29
CA ARG A 98 -6.05 -26.30 -6.31
C ARG A 98 -7.27 -26.89 -6.97
N THR A 99 -8.37 -27.05 -6.23
CA THR A 99 -9.62 -27.60 -6.77
C THR A 99 -10.35 -26.67 -7.74
N LYS A 100 -10.03 -25.37 -7.75
CA LYS A 100 -10.75 -24.34 -8.52
C LYS A 100 -9.92 -23.70 -9.63
N ASN A 101 -8.62 -23.47 -9.39
CA ASN A 101 -7.76 -22.81 -10.36
C ASN A 101 -6.30 -23.31 -10.27
N LEU A 102 -5.96 -24.30 -11.10
CA LEU A 102 -4.63 -24.93 -11.13
C LEU A 102 -3.51 -23.98 -11.59
N GLU A 103 -3.83 -23.02 -12.46
CA GLU A 103 -2.84 -22.11 -13.05
C GLU A 103 -2.31 -21.11 -12.02
N LEU A 104 -3.22 -20.51 -11.23
CA LEU A 104 -2.86 -19.57 -10.17
C LEU A 104 -2.13 -20.27 -8.99
N ALA A 105 -2.31 -21.59 -8.83
CA ALA A 105 -1.75 -22.34 -7.70
C ALA A 105 -0.23 -22.59 -7.79
N ALA A 106 0.40 -22.39 -8.96
CA ALA A 106 1.79 -22.79 -9.19
C ALA A 106 2.79 -22.16 -8.20
N GLU A 107 2.71 -20.85 -7.99
CA GLU A 107 3.60 -20.13 -7.05
C GLU A 107 3.35 -20.55 -5.59
N TYR A 108 2.10 -20.86 -5.27
CA TYR A 108 1.70 -21.29 -3.93
C TYR A 108 2.21 -22.71 -3.61
N LEU A 109 2.28 -23.59 -4.61
CA LEU A 109 2.84 -24.94 -4.47
C LEU A 109 4.34 -24.92 -4.23
N VAL A 110 5.07 -23.99 -4.86
CA VAL A 110 6.51 -23.80 -4.59
C VAL A 110 6.73 -23.42 -3.12
N MET A 111 5.92 -22.48 -2.61
CA MET A 111 5.98 -22.10 -1.20
C MET A 111 5.55 -23.25 -0.28
N ALA A 112 4.54 -24.05 -0.65
CA ALA A 112 4.14 -25.24 0.09
C ALA A 112 5.31 -26.21 0.27
N ALA A 113 6.05 -26.49 -0.81
CA ALA A 113 7.21 -27.36 -0.77
C ALA A 113 8.31 -26.81 0.16
N MET A 114 8.57 -25.51 0.10
CA MET A 114 9.52 -24.82 0.99
C MET A 114 9.09 -24.93 2.46
N LEU A 115 7.82 -24.72 2.78
CA LEU A 115 7.30 -24.85 4.15
C LEU A 115 7.38 -26.30 4.67
N MET A 116 7.15 -27.29 3.80
CA MET A 116 7.33 -28.71 4.16
C MET A 116 8.79 -29.05 4.42
N GLU A 117 9.72 -28.54 3.61
CA GLU A 117 11.16 -28.71 3.80
C GLU A 117 11.60 -28.13 5.15
N ILE A 118 11.16 -26.91 5.47
CA ILE A 118 11.47 -26.26 6.75
C ILE A 118 10.88 -27.07 7.91
N LYS A 119 9.59 -27.46 7.84
CA LYS A 119 8.93 -28.29 8.86
C LYS A 119 9.68 -29.61 9.08
N SER A 120 10.06 -30.30 8.01
CA SER A 120 10.82 -31.55 8.08
C SER A 120 12.18 -31.36 8.74
N ARG A 121 12.95 -30.34 8.31
CA ARG A 121 14.28 -30.02 8.88
C ARG A 121 14.24 -29.64 10.35
N MET A 122 13.13 -29.06 10.82
CA MET A 122 12.94 -28.71 12.23
C MET A 122 12.53 -29.91 13.10
N LEU A 123 11.80 -30.86 12.53
CA LEU A 123 11.34 -32.05 13.25
C LEU A 123 12.39 -33.18 13.28
N LEU A 124 13.33 -33.20 12.33
CA LEU A 124 14.35 -34.24 12.24
C LEU A 124 15.54 -33.99 13.18
N PRO A 125 15.99 -35.00 13.94
CA PRO A 125 17.19 -34.88 14.77
C PRO A 125 18.43 -34.70 13.88
N ARG A 126 19.22 -33.66 14.14
CA ARG A 126 20.49 -33.41 13.44
C ARG A 126 21.63 -34.14 14.15
N PRO A 127 22.55 -34.78 13.42
CA PRO A 127 23.79 -35.24 14.03
C PRO A 127 24.54 -34.03 14.58
N ALA A 128 24.91 -34.08 15.86
CA ALA A 128 25.66 -33.01 16.50
C ALA A 128 27.06 -32.96 15.89
N ILE A 129 27.28 -32.03 14.95
CA ILE A 129 28.61 -31.72 14.42
C ILE A 129 29.25 -30.71 15.39
N PRO A 130 30.36 -31.06 16.06
CA PRO A 130 31.02 -30.14 17.00
C PRO A 130 31.46 -28.86 16.28
N GLY A 131 31.02 -27.70 16.76
CA GLY A 131 31.41 -26.39 16.24
C GLY A 131 30.53 -25.81 15.13
N ALA A 132 29.47 -26.51 14.69
CA ALA A 132 28.48 -25.97 13.78
C ALA A 132 27.24 -25.51 14.55
N GLU A 133 27.13 -24.22 14.84
CA GLU A 133 25.82 -23.61 15.14
C GLU A 133 25.01 -23.65 13.84
N GLY A 134 24.07 -24.59 13.74
CA GLY A 134 23.21 -24.69 12.58
C GLY A 134 22.33 -23.45 12.47
N GLU A 135 22.35 -22.80 11.31
CA GLU A 135 21.41 -21.72 11.00
C GLU A 135 19.97 -22.23 11.15
N ASP A 136 19.12 -21.38 11.73
CA ASP A 136 17.70 -21.67 11.91
C ASP A 136 17.05 -21.88 10.54
N PRO A 137 16.45 -23.06 10.25
CA PRO A 137 15.87 -23.37 8.93
C PRO A 137 14.83 -22.37 8.44
N ARG A 138 14.17 -21.64 9.34
CA ARG A 138 13.18 -20.63 9.00
C ARG A 138 13.79 -19.24 8.71
N ALA A 139 15.08 -19.02 8.96
CA ALA A 139 15.71 -17.70 8.87
C ALA A 139 15.51 -17.03 7.51
N GLU A 140 15.67 -17.80 6.42
CA GLU A 140 15.44 -17.29 5.07
C GLU A 140 13.98 -16.88 4.85
N LEU A 141 13.03 -17.67 5.34
CA LEU A 141 11.60 -17.36 5.22
C LEU A 141 11.25 -16.08 5.98
N VAL A 142 11.69 -15.97 7.24
CA VAL A 142 11.44 -14.79 8.08
C VAL A 142 12.01 -13.54 7.41
N ARG A 143 13.22 -13.63 6.87
CA ARG A 143 13.83 -12.52 6.14
C ARG A 143 12.98 -12.07 4.95
N ARG A 144 12.53 -13.00 4.12
CA ARG A 144 11.66 -12.70 2.95
C ARG A 144 10.33 -12.08 3.37
N LEU A 145 9.72 -12.56 4.46
CA LEU A 145 8.47 -12.01 5.01
C LEU A 145 8.65 -10.56 5.48
N LEU A 146 9.73 -10.27 6.21
CA LEU A 146 10.06 -8.92 6.68
C LEU A 146 10.35 -7.96 5.52
N GLU A 147 11.12 -8.41 4.52
CA GLU A 147 11.43 -7.63 3.32
C GLU A 147 10.15 -7.29 2.55
N TYR A 148 9.27 -8.28 2.34
CA TYR A 148 7.99 -8.07 1.67
C TYR A 148 7.07 -7.15 2.47
N GLU A 149 6.92 -7.32 3.78
CA GLU A 149 6.11 -6.45 4.64
C GLU A 149 6.58 -4.98 4.55
N LYS A 150 7.89 -4.76 4.61
CA LYS A 150 8.48 -3.44 4.46
C LYS A 150 8.15 -2.83 3.10
N MET A 151 8.24 -3.62 2.03
CA MET A 151 7.94 -3.17 0.67
C MET A 151 6.45 -2.85 0.51
N LYS A 152 5.57 -3.69 1.06
CA LYS A 152 4.12 -3.48 1.06
C LYS A 152 3.74 -2.19 1.78
N LEU A 153 4.33 -1.93 2.95
CA LEU A 153 4.13 -0.68 3.68
C LEU A 153 4.67 0.54 2.89
N ALA A 154 5.79 0.40 2.20
CA ALA A 154 6.32 1.47 1.34
C ALA A 154 5.38 1.76 0.17
N GLY A 155 4.82 0.73 -0.48
CA GLY A 155 3.82 0.86 -1.54
C GLY A 155 2.56 1.58 -1.06
N GLN A 156 2.03 1.20 0.11
CA GLN A 156 0.88 1.87 0.72
C GLN A 156 1.17 3.36 1.02
N ARG A 157 2.36 3.67 1.52
CA ARG A 157 2.77 5.06 1.76
C ARG A 157 2.89 5.86 0.47
N LEU A 158 3.37 5.25 -0.61
CA LEU A 158 3.45 5.89 -1.92
C LEU A 158 2.06 6.15 -2.50
N ASP A 159 1.14 5.19 -2.39
CA ASP A 159 -0.22 5.33 -2.91
C ASP A 159 -1.03 6.42 -2.16
N ALA A 160 -0.74 6.61 -0.87
CA ALA A 160 -1.30 7.67 -0.05
C ALA A 160 -0.79 9.08 -0.41
N LEU A 161 0.26 9.21 -1.24
CA LEU A 161 0.71 10.52 -1.69
C LEU A 161 -0.30 11.14 -2.67
N PRO A 162 -0.48 12.47 -2.65
CA PRO A 162 -1.29 13.15 -3.65
C PRO A 162 -0.74 12.90 -5.06
N GLN A 163 -1.60 12.46 -5.96
CA GLN A 163 -1.25 12.15 -7.35
C GLN A 163 -1.78 13.24 -8.30
N LEU A 164 -0.89 13.76 -9.14
CA LEU A 164 -1.26 14.67 -10.23
C LEU A 164 -2.22 13.95 -11.19
N GLY A 165 -3.36 14.57 -11.50
CA GLY A 165 -4.41 13.97 -12.33
C GLY A 165 -5.43 13.11 -11.57
N ARG A 166 -5.17 12.78 -10.30
CA ARG A 166 -6.14 12.12 -9.40
C ARG A 166 -6.64 13.09 -8.33
N ASP A 167 -5.71 13.66 -7.57
CA ASP A 167 -5.97 14.47 -6.38
C ASP A 167 -5.83 15.97 -6.65
N PHE A 168 -4.94 16.35 -7.57
CA PHE A 168 -4.77 17.74 -8.00
C PHE A 168 -4.40 17.82 -9.48
N PHE A 169 -4.76 18.91 -10.13
CA PHE A 169 -4.51 19.13 -11.56
C PHE A 169 -3.64 20.38 -11.75
N PRO A 170 -2.72 20.38 -12.72
CA PRO A 170 -1.92 21.56 -13.01
C PRO A 170 -2.82 22.59 -13.71
N VAL A 171 -2.80 23.83 -13.22
CA VAL A 171 -3.46 24.94 -13.91
C VAL A 171 -2.44 25.60 -14.81
N GLU A 172 -2.58 25.41 -16.11
CA GLU A 172 -1.82 26.16 -17.12
C GLU A 172 -2.56 27.45 -17.45
N ILE A 173 -2.01 28.57 -16.97
CA ILE A 173 -2.52 29.89 -17.33
C ILE A 173 -1.63 30.40 -18.46
N TRP A 174 -2.22 30.57 -19.64
CA TRP A 174 -1.59 31.33 -20.71
C TRP A 174 -1.57 32.79 -20.31
N ILE A 175 -0.47 33.20 -19.67
CA ILE A 175 -0.19 34.62 -19.47
C ILE A 175 0.25 35.13 -20.83
N GLU A 176 -0.64 35.83 -21.52
CA GLU A 176 -0.23 36.76 -22.57
C GLU A 176 0.65 37.81 -21.89
N GLN A 177 1.94 37.51 -21.77
CA GLN A 177 2.92 38.52 -21.47
C GLN A 177 2.96 39.40 -22.71
N THR A 178 2.09 40.40 -22.77
CA THR A 178 2.48 41.69 -23.33
C THR A 178 3.59 42.24 -22.44
N LEU A 179 4.76 41.60 -22.50
CA LEU A 179 6.03 42.27 -22.32
C LEU A 179 5.98 43.37 -23.38
N ALA A 180 5.53 44.55 -22.97
CA ALA A 180 5.78 45.75 -23.75
C ALA A 180 7.30 45.76 -23.93
N GLN A 181 7.75 45.32 -25.11
CA GLN A 181 9.16 45.22 -25.42
C GLN A 181 9.67 46.64 -25.30
N ARG A 182 10.36 46.96 -24.20
CA ARG A 182 10.98 48.27 -24.02
C ARG A 182 12.12 48.31 -25.01
N LEU A 183 11.82 48.80 -26.20
CA LEU A 183 12.85 49.12 -27.18
C LEU A 183 13.84 50.07 -26.49
N PRO A 184 15.15 49.85 -26.64
CA PRO A 184 16.12 50.81 -26.15
C PRO A 184 15.81 52.18 -26.77
N GLN A 185 15.98 53.25 -26.00
CA GLN A 185 15.89 54.59 -26.56
C GLN A 185 17.14 54.79 -27.41
N VAL A 186 16.96 54.80 -28.74
CA VAL A 186 18.04 54.98 -29.71
C VAL A 186 17.96 56.39 -30.28
N ASN A 187 19.06 57.12 -30.25
CA ASN A 187 19.21 58.42 -30.89
C ASN A 187 19.88 58.27 -32.27
N VAL A 188 19.75 59.31 -33.10
CA VAL A 188 20.33 59.32 -34.46
C VAL A 188 21.85 59.10 -34.45
N VAL A 189 22.52 59.56 -33.39
CA VAL A 189 23.97 59.38 -33.19
C VAL A 189 24.33 57.91 -33.02
N ASP A 190 23.55 57.14 -32.26
CA ASP A 190 23.80 55.72 -32.00
C ASP A 190 23.71 54.89 -33.30
N LEU A 191 22.75 55.25 -34.18
CA LEU A 191 22.62 54.65 -35.51
C LEU A 191 23.81 55.01 -36.42
N GLN A 192 24.28 56.25 -36.36
CA GLN A 192 25.43 56.70 -37.15
C GLN A 192 26.72 56.00 -36.74
N GLU A 193 26.94 55.80 -35.45
CA GLU A 193 28.09 55.06 -34.92
C GLU A 193 28.04 53.58 -35.30
N ALA A 194 26.89 52.93 -35.12
CA ALA A 194 26.70 51.53 -35.51
C ALA A 194 26.94 51.32 -37.01
N TRP A 195 26.47 52.24 -37.86
CA TRP A 195 26.68 52.17 -39.31
C TRP A 195 28.15 52.37 -39.71
N ARG A 196 28.85 53.30 -39.04
CA ARG A 196 30.28 53.53 -39.26
C ARG A 196 31.14 52.34 -38.82
N ALA A 197 30.73 51.60 -37.80
CA ALA A 197 31.45 50.42 -37.31
C ALA A 197 31.34 49.20 -38.24
N LEU A 198 30.42 49.23 -39.21
CA LEU A 198 30.16 48.14 -40.17
C LEU A 198 30.92 48.29 -41.51
N LEU A 199 31.54 49.46 -41.73
CA LEU A 199 32.36 49.81 -42.89
C LEU A 199 33.85 49.76 -42.53
#